data_AF-A0A935VTF5-F1
#
_entry.id   AF-A0A935VTF5-F1
#
_cell.length_a   1.000
_cell.length_b   1.000
_cell.length_c   1.000
_cell.angle_alpha   90.00
_cell.angle_beta   90.00
_cell.angle_gamma   90.00
#
_symmetry.space_group_name_H-M   'P 1'
#
loop_
_entity.id
_entity.type
_entity.pdbx_description
1 polymer ?
#
loop_
_entity_poly.entity_id
_entity_poly.type
_entity_poly.pdbx_seq_one_letter_code
_entity_poly.pdbx_strand_id
1 'polypeptide(L)' 'MASLTAVKLDVDLKQYYERKVAEGKNKMSVLNAVKNKLIARVVSCVNKQKEYVNKVA' A
#
# COMPACT_ATOMS: atom_id res chain seq x y z
N MET A 1 8.97 -8.36 6.08
CA MET A 1 7.88 -8.51 5.09
C MET A 1 7.51 -7.14 4.54
N ALA A 2 7.53 -6.95 3.20
CA ALA A 2 7.41 -5.63 2.56
C ALA A 2 6.15 -4.84 2.92
N SER A 3 4.99 -5.51 3.03
CA SER A 3 3.73 -4.85 3.38
C SER A 3 3.71 -4.26 4.80
N LEU A 4 4.40 -4.88 5.75
CA LEU A 4 4.51 -4.36 7.11
C LEU A 4 5.37 -3.09 7.15
N THR A 5 6.49 -3.09 6.41
CA THR A 5 7.34 -1.91 6.26
C THR A 5 6.60 -0.79 5.55
N ALA A 6 5.86 -1.10 4.49
CA ALA A 6 5.08 -0.13 3.74
C ALA A 6 4.00 0.55 4.60
N VAL A 7 3.28 -0.21 5.44
CA VAL A 7 2.29 0.37 6.39
C VAL A 7 2.95 1.30 7.42
N LYS A 8 4.24 1.12 7.74
CA LYS A 8 4.96 2.00 8.68
C LYS A 8 5.50 3.28 8.03
N LEU A 9 5.98 3.18 6.78
CA LEU A 9 6.69 4.26 6.11
C LEU A 9 5.80 5.10 5.18
N ASP A 10 4.73 4.54 4.65
CA ASP A 10 3.85 5.19 3.67
C ASP A 10 2.51 5.56 4.33
N VAL A 11 2.24 6.86 4.42
CA VAL A 11 1.06 7.42 5.10
C VAL A 11 -0.24 6.93 4.45
N ASP A 12 -0.29 6.87 3.12
CA ASP A 12 -1.49 6.43 2.38
C ASP A 12 -1.78 4.95 2.64
N LEU A 13 -0.74 4.10 2.64
CA LEU A 13 -0.88 2.67 2.92
C LEU A 13 -1.22 2.41 4.38
N LYS A 14 -0.71 3.23 5.31
CA LYS A 14 -1.09 3.19 6.73
C LYS A 14 -2.58 3.49 6.92
N GLN A 15 -3.05 4.62 6.38
CA GLN A 15 -4.47 4.99 6.45
C GLN A 15 -5.36 3.94 5.80
N TYR A 16 -4.94 3.36 4.67
CA TYR A 16 -5.66 2.26 4.05
C TYR A 16 -5.75 1.03 4.95
N TYR A 17 -4.64 0.64 5.59
CA TYR A 17 -4.59 -0.48 6.51
C TYR A 17 -5.53 -0.26 7.71
N GLU A 18 -5.39 0.89 8.39
CA GLU A 18 -6.18 1.23 9.57
C GLU A 18 -7.67 1.28 9.27
N ARG A 19 -8.07 1.93 8.17
CA ARG A 19 -9.47 1.96 7.72
C ARG A 19 -10.02 0.56 7.48
N LYS A 20 -9.27 -0.31 6.80
CA LYS A 20 -9.73 -1.67 6.50
C LYS A 20 -9.81 -2.56 7.73
N VAL A 21 -8.93 -2.35 8.72
CA VAL A 21 -9.03 -3.03 10.02
C VAL A 21 -10.23 -2.50 10.81
N ALA A 22 -10.51 -1.19 10.78
CA ALA A 22 -11.68 -0.58 11.42
C ALA A 22 -13.01 -1.06 10.80
N GLU A 23 -13.03 -1.41 9.51
CA GLU A 23 -14.15 -2.09 8.84
C GLU A 23 -14.35 -3.56 9.33
N GLY A 24 -13.58 -4.05 10.30
CA GLY A 24 -13.70 -5.40 10.86
C GLY A 24 -12.98 -6.49 10.06
N LYS A 25 -12.16 -6.13 9.07
CA LYS A 25 -11.46 -7.13 8.26
C LYS A 25 -10.29 -7.75 9.00
N ASN A 26 -10.04 -9.04 8.75
CA ASN A 26 -8.89 -9.74 9.30
C ASN A 26 -7.57 -9.07 8.89
N LYS A 27 -6.72 -8.78 9.88
CA LYS A 27 -5.43 -8.08 9.72
C LYS A 27 -4.53 -8.70 8.63
N MET A 28 -4.49 -10.03 8.51
CA MET A 28 -3.68 -10.71 7.49
C MET A 28 -4.25 -10.51 6.08
N SER A 29 -5.57 -10.52 5.94
CA SER A 29 -6.24 -10.21 4.67
C SER A 29 -5.98 -8.76 4.25
N VAL A 30 -6.02 -7.81 5.20
CA VAL A 30 -5.67 -6.42 4.93
C VAL A 30 -4.21 -6.28 4.50
N LEU A 31 -3.28 -6.98 5.13
CA LEU A 31 -1.87 -6.99 4.70
C LEU A 31 -1.70 -7.55 3.28
N ASN A 32 -2.47 -8.57 2.89
CA ASN A 32 -2.47 -9.07 1.52
C ASN A 32 -3.01 -8.01 0.54
N ALA A 33 -4.04 -7.26 0.92
CA ALA A 33 -4.52 -6.15 0.12
C ALA A 33 -3.45 -5.04 -0.03
N VAL A 34 -2.65 -4.77 1.00
CA VAL A 34 -1.51 -3.84 0.92
C VAL A 34 -0.44 -4.34 -0.07
N LYS A 35 -0.11 -5.65 -0.06
CA LYS A 35 0.83 -6.22 -1.05
C LYS A 35 0.34 -5.99 -2.49
N ASN A 36 -0.95 -6.26 -2.74
CA ASN A 36 -1.54 -6.04 -4.07
C ASN A 36 -1.52 -4.57 -4.47
N LYS A 37 -1.70 -3.64 -3.52
CA LYS A 37 -1.55 -2.20 -3.79
C LYS A 37 -0.12 -1.81 -4.17
N LEU A 38 0.89 -2.38 -3.53
CA LEU A 38 2.29 -2.14 -3.89
C LEU A 38 2.58 -2.61 -5.32
N ILE A 39 2.15 -3.83 -5.66
CA ILE A 39 2.30 -4.38 -7.02
C ILE A 39 1.59 -3.47 -8.03
N ALA A 40 0.35 -3.06 -7.75
CA ALA A 40 -0.40 -2.16 -8.63
C ALA A 40 0.30 -0.81 -8.85
N ARG A 41 0.96 -0.24 -7.82
CA ARG A 41 1.74 1.00 -7.96
C ARG A 41 2.93 0.79 -8.90
N VAL A 42 3.69 -0.29 -8.72
CA VAL A 42 4.83 -0.63 -9.59
C VAL A 42 4.38 -0.82 -11.03
N VAL A 43 3.36 -1.66 -11.25
CA VAL A 43 2.81 -1.92 -12.59
C VAL A 43 2.31 -0.63 -13.24
N SER A 44 1.68 0.29 -12.48
CA SER A 44 1.24 1.56 -13.03
C SER A 44 2.40 2.45 -13.50
N CYS A 45 3.52 2.48 -12.78
CA CYS A 45 4.70 3.25 -13.16
C CYS A 45 5.35 2.67 -14.43
N VAL A 46 5.53 1.35 -14.47
CA VAL A 46 6.09 0.63 -15.62
C VAL A 46 5.22 0.82 -16.86
N ASN A 47 3.91 0.60 -16.75
CA ASN A 47 3.01 0.72 -17.90
C ASN A 47 2.93 2.15 -18.44
N LYS A 48 3.10 3.16 -17.59
CA LYS A 48 3.07 4.57 -17.99
C LYS A 48 4.44 5.11 -18.41
N GLN A 49 5.50 4.31 -18.28
CA GLN A 49 6.90 4.76 -18.48
C GLN A 49 7.18 6.05 -17.69
N LYS A 50 6.70 6.11 -16.45
CA LYS A 50 6.87 7.26 -15.55
C LYS A 50 7.52 6.82 -14.25
N GLU A 51 8.44 7.64 -13.77
CA GLU A 51 9.06 7.44 -12.47
C GLU A 51 8.04 7.56 -11.34
N TYR A 52 8.29 6.82 -10.26
CA TYR A 52 7.48 6.92 -9.05
C TYR A 52 7.77 8.24 -8.36
N VAL A 53 6.74 9.07 -8.19
CA VAL A 53 6.84 10.32 -7.43
C VAL A 53 6.29 10.07 -6.03
N ASN A 54 7.14 10.23 -5.03
CA ASN A 54 6.70 10.21 -3.64
C ASN A 54 5.91 11.49 -3.36
N LYS A 55 4.66 11.36 -2.90
CA LYS A 55 3.78 12.51 -2.59
C LYS A 55 4.04 13.09 -1.20
N VAL A 56 4.92 12.49 -0.41
CA VAL A 56 5.32 13.00 0.90
C VAL A 56 6.37 14.10 0.68
N ALA A 57 5.90 15.34 0.67
CA ALA A 57 6.70 16.54 0.94
C ALA A 57 6.65 16.84 2.44
#